data_AF-A0A7J2L3X2-F1
#
_entry.id   AF-A0A7J2L3X2-F1
#
_cell.length_a   1.000
_cell.length_b   1.000
_cell.length_c   1.000
_cell.angle_alpha   90.00
_cell.angle_beta   90.00
_cell.angle_gamma   90.00
#
_symmetry.space_group_name_H-M   'P 1'
#
loop_
_entity.id
_entity.type
_entity.pdbx_description
1 polymer ?
#
loop_
_entity_poly.entity_id
_entity_poly.type
_entity_poly.pdbx_seq_one_letter_code
_entity_poly.pdbx_strand_id
1 'polypeptide(L)'
;MIPREVLSEFYNKSFSLLPLFRVISPDMFDHREFGFLFYKDDQQIFKRNTSFDSPGELLKYARMNVPQAIMVGGLYDPPPRGKSITKLKWLGRELIFDLDLTDYDDIRDC
;
A
#
# COMPACT_ATOMS: atom_id res chain seq x y z
N MET A 1 -11.03 -0.14 14.16
CA MET A 1 -11.07 -0.40 12.69
C MET A 1 -11.94 0.68 12.06
N ILE A 2 -11.59 1.18 10.87
CA ILE A 2 -12.42 2.19 10.19
C ILE A 2 -13.62 1.48 9.55
N PRO A 3 -14.87 1.93 9.76
CA PRO A 3 -16.04 1.33 9.12
C PRO A 3 -15.90 1.26 7.60
N ARG A 4 -16.35 0.16 7.00
CA ARG A 4 -16.19 -0.09 5.56
C ARG A 4 -16.92 0.95 4.72
N GLU A 5 -18.06 1.44 5.19
CA GLU A 5 -18.88 2.45 4.52
C GLU A 5 -18.11 3.77 4.41
N VAL A 6 -17.44 4.17 5.48
CA VAL A 6 -16.59 5.37 5.54
C VAL A 6 -15.40 5.23 4.59
N LEU A 7 -14.71 4.10 4.62
CA LEU A 7 -13.59 3.85 3.69
C LEU A 7 -14.04 3.77 2.24
N SER A 8 -15.20 3.16 1.97
CA SER A 8 -15.77 3.09 0.63
C SER A 8 -16.05 4.48 0.10
N GLU A 9 -16.66 5.35 0.90
CA GLU A 9 -16.87 6.75 0.53
C GLU A 9 -15.54 7.47 0.27
N PHE A 10 -14.56 7.29 1.15
CA PHE A 10 -13.22 7.85 0.98
C PHE A 10 -12.57 7.41 -0.35
N TYR A 11 -12.52 6.12 -0.65
CA TYR A 11 -11.92 5.61 -1.90
C TYR A 11 -12.64 6.08 -3.17
N ASN A 12 -13.95 6.31 -3.08
CA ASN A 12 -14.75 6.77 -4.22
C ASN A 12 -14.67 8.27 -4.44
N LYS A 13 -14.65 9.08 -3.37
CA LYS A 13 -14.79 10.54 -3.46
C LYS A 13 -13.48 11.31 -3.27
N SER A 14 -12.57 10.82 -2.44
CA SER A 14 -11.45 11.63 -1.93
C SER A 14 -10.08 11.03 -2.19
N PHE A 15 -9.97 9.70 -2.26
CA PHE A 15 -8.70 9.02 -2.48
C PHE A 15 -8.13 9.33 -3.86
N SER A 16 -6.88 9.77 -3.87
CA SER A 16 -6.13 10.12 -5.08
C SER A 16 -4.70 9.62 -4.97
N LEU A 17 -4.15 9.15 -6.08
CA LEU A 17 -2.74 8.75 -6.19
C LEU A 17 -1.81 9.95 -6.45
N LEU A 18 -2.35 11.16 -6.64
CA LEU A 18 -1.54 12.36 -6.90
C LEU A 18 -0.51 12.64 -5.80
N PRO A 19 -0.83 12.56 -4.49
CA PRO A 19 0.17 12.75 -3.44
C PRO A 19 1.26 11.67 -3.48
N LEU A 20 0.89 10.42 -3.82
CA LEU A 20 1.84 9.32 -3.93
C LEU A 20 2.87 9.61 -5.03
N PHE A 21 2.43 10.06 -6.20
CA PHE A 21 3.31 10.37 -7.33
C PHE A 21 4.14 11.65 -7.17
N ARG A 22 3.98 12.39 -6.08
CA ARG A 22 4.94 13.44 -5.70
C ARG A 22 6.20 12.87 -5.05
N VAL A 23 6.11 11.65 -4.52
CA VAL A 23 7.18 11.00 -3.75
C VAL A 23 7.82 9.87 -4.54
N ILE A 24 7.02 9.10 -5.28
CA ILE A 24 7.51 7.97 -6.08
C ILE A 24 7.38 8.27 -7.58
N SER A 25 8.34 7.80 -8.38
CA SER A 25 8.20 7.86 -9.85
C SER A 25 7.10 6.91 -10.32
N PRO A 26 6.25 7.31 -11.28
CA PRO A 26 5.33 6.41 -11.97
C PRO A 26 6.04 5.50 -12.99
N ASP A 27 7.34 5.69 -13.24
CA ASP A 27 8.11 4.79 -14.10
C ASP A 27 8.15 3.38 -13.50
N MET A 28 8.03 2.36 -14.37
CA MET A 28 8.02 0.96 -13.94
C MET A 28 6.93 0.65 -12.89
N PHE A 29 5.80 1.36 -12.94
CA PHE A 29 4.70 1.18 -11.98
C PHE A 29 4.22 -0.27 -11.87
N ASP A 30 4.19 -0.98 -12.99
CA ASP A 30 3.85 -2.39 -13.07
C ASP A 30 4.81 -3.32 -12.33
N HIS A 31 6.06 -2.89 -12.12
CA HIS A 31 7.05 -3.63 -11.34
C HIS A 31 6.95 -3.38 -9.83
N ARG A 32 6.11 -2.43 -9.41
CA ARG A 32 5.96 -2.05 -8.00
C ARG A 32 5.07 -3.03 -7.25
N GLU A 33 5.56 -3.49 -6.11
CA GLU A 33 4.75 -4.24 -5.16
C GLU A 33 3.83 -3.31 -4.36
N PHE A 34 2.60 -3.76 -4.18
CA PHE A 34 1.63 -3.19 -3.26
C PHE A 34 1.16 -4.27 -2.29
N GLY A 35 1.01 -3.87 -1.04
CA GLY A 35 0.38 -4.64 0.02
C GLY A 35 -0.95 -4.03 0.42
N PHE A 36 -1.87 -4.87 0.91
CA PHE A 36 -3.18 -4.46 1.36
C PHE A 36 -3.50 -5.13 2.69
N LEU A 37 -3.95 -4.33 3.65
CA LEU A 37 -4.54 -4.82 4.89
C LEU A 37 -6.06 -4.80 4.74
N PHE A 38 -6.68 -5.95 5.00
CA PHE A 38 -8.13 -6.08 5.13
C PHE A 38 -8.47 -6.55 6.54
N TYR A 39 -9.74 -6.39 6.89
CA TYR A 39 -10.30 -7.04 8.06
C TYR A 39 -11.54 -7.81 7.64
N LYS A 40 -11.66 -9.03 8.15
CA LYS A 40 -12.81 -9.89 7.95
C LYS A 40 -13.05 -10.66 9.24
N ASP A 41 -14.27 -10.59 9.77
CA ASP A 41 -14.65 -11.27 11.01
C ASP A 41 -13.67 -10.98 12.17
N ASP A 42 -13.32 -9.69 12.33
CA ASP A 42 -12.33 -9.15 13.28
C ASP A 42 -10.89 -9.67 13.13
N GLN A 43 -10.60 -10.44 12.08
CA GLN A 43 -9.26 -10.90 11.75
C GLN A 43 -8.60 -10.01 10.70
N GLN A 44 -7.33 -9.67 10.95
CA GLN A 44 -6.48 -8.99 9.97
C GLN A 44 -6.04 -9.96 8.88
N ILE A 45 -6.21 -9.55 7.62
CA ILE A 45 -5.76 -10.28 6.44
C ILE A 45 -4.80 -9.40 5.65
N PHE A 46 -3.56 -9.85 5.53
CA PHE A 46 -2.54 -9.20 4.72
C PHE A 46 -2.44 -9.86 3.35
N LYS A 47 -2.68 -9.07 2.30
CA LYS A 47 -2.41 -9.46 0.92
C LYS A 47 -1.18 -8.73 0.43
N ARG A 48 -0.17 -9.46 -0.04
CA ARG A 48 1.12 -8.93 -0.51
C ARG A 48 1.44 -9.44 -1.90
N ASN A 49 2.61 -9.08 -2.42
CA ASN A 49 3.07 -9.55 -3.73
C ASN A 49 2.06 -9.23 -4.84
N THR A 50 1.44 -8.07 -4.78
CA THR A 50 0.47 -7.61 -5.79
C THR A 50 1.08 -6.47 -6.58
N SER A 51 0.86 -6.44 -7.88
CA SER A 51 1.25 -5.34 -8.78
C SER A 51 0.10 -5.06 -9.74
N PHE A 52 0.14 -3.89 -10.37
CA PHE A 52 -0.91 -3.42 -11.27
C PHE A 52 -0.27 -2.83 -12.52
N ASP A 53 -0.82 -3.14 -13.69
CA ASP A 53 -0.25 -2.66 -14.95
C ASP A 53 -0.39 -1.13 -15.13
N SER A 54 -1.30 -0.49 -14.38
CA SER A 54 -1.44 0.95 -14.39
C SER A 54 -1.95 1.50 -13.04
N PRO A 55 -1.71 2.79 -12.76
CA PRO A 55 -2.30 3.48 -11.60
C PRO A 55 -3.82 3.40 -11.55
N GLY A 56 -4.49 3.38 -12.70
CA GLY A 56 -5.94 3.25 -12.79
C GLY A 56 -6.45 1.92 -12.24
N GLU A 57 -5.71 0.83 -12.49
CA GLU A 57 -6.07 -0.50 -11.98
C GLU A 57 -5.87 -0.60 -10.45
N LEU A 58 -4.83 0.04 -9.90
CA LEU A 58 -4.69 0.18 -8.44
C LEU A 58 -5.88 0.93 -7.84
N LEU A 59 -6.27 2.05 -8.45
CA LEU A 59 -7.39 2.87 -7.96
C LEU A 59 -8.72 2.10 -8.02
N LYS A 60 -8.98 1.39 -9.13
CA LYS A 60 -10.13 0.51 -9.28
C LYS A 60 -10.13 -0.60 -8.24
N TYR A 61 -8.98 -1.23 -8.02
CA TYR A 61 -8.82 -2.27 -7.01
C TYR A 61 -9.13 -1.75 -5.60
N ALA A 62 -8.60 -0.59 -5.22
CA ALA A 62 -8.85 0.02 -3.90
C ALA A 62 -10.34 0.34 -3.70
N ARG A 63 -11.02 0.90 -4.72
CA ARG A 63 -12.47 1.20 -4.67
C ARG A 63 -13.34 -0.05 -4.53
N MET A 64 -12.99 -1.13 -5.23
CA MET A 64 -13.75 -2.38 -5.18
C MET A 64 -13.54 -3.16 -3.88
N ASN A 65 -12.29 -3.22 -3.40
CA ASN A 65 -11.92 -4.10 -2.29
C ASN A 65 -11.92 -3.38 -0.93
N VAL A 66 -11.89 -2.04 -0.91
CA VAL A 66 -11.98 -1.19 0.29
C VAL A 66 -10.98 -1.62 1.38
N PRO A 67 -9.67 -1.63 1.10
CA PRO A 67 -8.66 -2.03 2.09
C PRO A 67 -8.59 -1.04 3.25
N GLN A 68 -8.25 -1.53 4.43
CA GLN A 68 -8.02 -0.72 5.64
C GLN A 68 -6.69 0.03 5.57
N ALA A 69 -5.70 -0.53 4.89
CA ALA A 69 -4.45 0.15 4.56
C ALA A 69 -3.87 -0.34 3.23
N ILE A 70 -3.14 0.54 2.56
CA ILE A 70 -2.36 0.22 1.35
C ILE A 70 -0.90 0.49 1.67
N MET A 71 -0.04 -0.50 1.42
CA MET A 71 1.39 -0.42 1.62
C MET A 71 2.07 -0.35 0.26
N VAL A 72 3.05 0.52 0.12
CA VAL A 72 3.86 0.66 -1.10
C VAL A 72 5.20 -0.02 -0.89
N GLY A 73 5.47 -1.04 -1.71
CA GLY A 73 6.68 -1.84 -1.66
C GLY A 73 7.77 -1.37 -2.63
N GLY A 74 8.73 -2.27 -2.85
CA GLY A 74 9.83 -2.06 -3.80
C GLY A 74 9.46 -2.40 -5.25
N LEU A 75 10.41 -2.19 -6.15
CA LEU A 75 10.36 -2.58 -7.55
C LEU A 75 11.00 -3.96 -7.73
N TYR A 76 10.36 -4.83 -8.52
CA TYR A 76 10.79 -6.20 -8.75
C TYR A 76 10.66 -6.61 -10.21
N ASP A 77 11.57 -7.48 -10.66
CA ASP A 77 11.57 -8.06 -12.00
C ASP A 77 11.58 -9.61 -11.93
N PRO A 78 10.64 -10.30 -12.60
CA PRO A 78 9.43 -9.75 -13.23
C PRO A 78 8.46 -9.11 -12.20
N PRO A 79 7.44 -8.35 -12.65
CA PRO A 79 6.39 -7.81 -11.80
C PRO A 79 5.81 -8.81 -10.78
N PRO A 80 5.58 -8.40 -9.52
CA PRO A 80 5.05 -9.25 -8.46
C PRO A 80 3.54 -9.47 -8.66
N ARG A 81 3.16 -10.28 -9.65
CA ARG A 81 1.76 -10.62 -9.99
C ARG A 81 1.30 -11.84 -9.19
N GLY A 82 1.33 -11.74 -7.87
CA GLY A 82 1.05 -12.84 -6.92
C GLY A 82 2.25 -13.73 -6.60
N LYS A 83 3.35 -13.62 -7.35
CA LYS A 83 4.59 -14.34 -7.07
C LYS A 83 5.34 -13.69 -5.91
N SER A 84 5.77 -14.50 -4.94
CA SER A 84 6.53 -14.03 -3.78
C SER A 84 7.73 -13.16 -4.19
N ILE A 85 7.82 -11.95 -3.64
CA ILE A 85 8.93 -11.01 -3.88
C ILE A 85 10.30 -11.60 -3.51
N THR A 86 10.34 -12.56 -2.59
CA THR A 86 11.58 -13.28 -2.23
C THR A 86 12.15 -14.15 -3.35
N LYS A 87 11.36 -14.40 -4.41
CA LYS A 87 11.72 -15.19 -5.60
C LYS A 87 11.90 -14.31 -6.84
N LEU A 88 11.92 -12.99 -6.68
CA LEU A 88 12.02 -12.01 -7.75
C LEU A 88 13.29 -11.21 -7.59
N LYS A 89 13.81 -10.68 -8.70
CA LYS A 89 14.96 -9.78 -8.67
C LYS A 89 14.52 -8.44 -8.10
N TRP A 90 15.11 -8.02 -6.99
CA TRP A 90 14.88 -6.68 -6.44
C TRP A 90 15.60 -5.64 -7.30
N LEU A 91 14.88 -4.58 -7.68
CA LEU A 91 15.42 -3.49 -8.50
C LEU A 91 15.73 -2.24 -7.68
N GLY A 92 14.98 -2.00 -6.61
CA GLY A 92 15.11 -0.79 -5.81
C GLY A 92 13.89 -0.48 -4.96
N ARG A 93 14.05 0.49 -4.06
CA ARG A 93 12.98 1.16 -3.31
C ARG A 93 13.50 2.52 -2.86
N GLU A 94 12.60 3.45 -2.64
CA GLU A 94 12.90 4.72 -1.96
C GLU A 94 13.50 4.46 -0.57
N LEU A 95 14.42 5.33 -0.13
CA LEU A 95 14.91 5.35 1.24
C LEU A 95 13.80 5.89 2.15
N ILE A 96 13.47 5.14 3.20
CA ILE A 96 12.35 5.46 4.10
C ILE A 96 12.87 5.51 5.54
N PHE A 97 12.35 6.47 6.29
CA PHE A 97 12.51 6.59 7.72
C PHE A 97 11.13 6.47 8.35
N ASP A 98 11.03 5.72 9.45
CA ASP A 98 9.82 5.55 10.23
C ASP A 98 10.14 6.00 11.66
N LEU A 99 9.39 6.98 12.16
CA LEU A 99 9.58 7.57 13.48
C LEU A 99 8.22 7.62 14.15
N ASP A 100 8.05 6.83 15.20
CA ASP A 100 6.79 6.72 15.91
C ASP A 100 6.86 7.47 17.24
N LEU A 101 5.77 8.16 17.59
CA LEU A 101 5.69 8.88 18.87
C LEU A 101 5.75 7.91 20.07
N THR A 102 5.39 6.64 19.86
CA THR A 102 5.42 5.59 20.89
C THR A 102 6.82 5.21 21.34
N ASP A 103 7.84 5.47 20.52
CA ASP A 103 9.24 5.20 20.86
C ASP A 103 9.77 6.14 21.96
N TYR A 104 8.99 7.17 22.32
CA TYR A 104 9.35 8.22 23.29
C TYR A 104 8.40 8.24 24.50
N ASP A 105 7.60 7.19 24.70
CA ASP A 105 6.60 7.08 25.77
C ASP A 105 7.20 7.19 27.19
N ASP A 106 8.48 6.84 27.35
CA ASP A 106 9.21 6.85 28.62
C ASP A 106 9.80 8.22 29.01
N ILE A 107 9.90 9.15 28.05
CA ILE A 107 10.49 10.48 28.25
C ILE A 107 9.51 11.64 28.00
N ARG A 108 8.23 11.35 27.75
CA ARG A 108 7.21 12.38 27.53
C ARG A 108 6.28 12.51 28.74
N ASP A 109 5.94 13.75 29.07
CA ASP A 109 5.23 14.09 30.30
C ASP A 109 3.90 14.84 30.03
N CYS A 110 3.58 15.08 28.75
CA CYS A 110 2.40 15.82 28.30
C CYS A 110 1.16 14.95 28.07
#